data_AF-A0A6G2UYS5-F1
#
_entry.id   AF-A0A6G2UYS5-F1
#
_cell.length_a   1.000
_cell.length_b   1.000
_cell.length_c   1.000
_cell.angle_alpha   90.00
_cell.angle_beta   90.00
_cell.angle_gamma   90.00
#
_symmetry.space_group_name_H-M   'P 1'
#
loop_
_entity.id
_entity.type
_entity.pdbx_description
1 polymer ?
#
loop_
_entity_poly.entity_id
_entity_poly.type
_entity_poly.pdbx_seq_one_letter_code
_entity_poly.pdbx_strand_id
1 'polypeptide(L)'
;MSVLPLVFTSGWASGINAYAVVLLLGIFGATGVSDEVPASLQRTDVLVVVAVLFLCEVVADKVPYVDTVWDAVHTVVRPVAGAVVAALLAGESGSLPEIAAGAIGGSTALVSHLVKAGTRMAVNTSPEPFSNIALSAAEDLGVAGIVTFAIFHPWIAATLAGTLLVVGLALVIFLASRIRRFWRRRAERRAEKRGVPQPVVPPSGAPWG
;
A
#
# COMPACT_ATOMS: atom_id res chain seq x y z
N MET A 1 20.80 -19.16 4.04
CA MET A 1 20.97 -18.18 2.94
C MET A 1 20.68 -16.78 3.49
N SER A 2 20.93 -15.69 2.76
CA SER A 2 20.56 -14.35 3.27
C SER A 2 19.04 -14.22 3.33
N VAL A 3 18.50 -13.82 4.49
CA VAL A 3 17.06 -13.60 4.70
C VAL A 3 16.56 -12.27 4.12
N LEU A 4 17.49 -11.38 3.72
CA LEU A 4 17.20 -10.04 3.21
C LEU A 4 16.10 -9.99 2.12
N PRO A 5 16.12 -10.83 1.06
CA PRO A 5 15.05 -10.84 0.07
C PRO A 5 13.67 -11.19 0.67
N LEU A 6 13.62 -12.12 1.62
CA LEU A 6 12.37 -12.51 2.28
C LEU A 6 11.87 -11.40 3.22
N VAL A 7 12.77 -10.74 3.96
CA VAL A 7 12.49 -9.54 4.77
C VAL A 7 11.89 -8.42 3.92
N PHE A 8 12.51 -8.10 2.79
CA PHE A 8 12.02 -7.06 1.90
C PHE A 8 10.66 -7.42 1.29
N THR A 9 10.53 -8.66 0.80
CA THR A 9 9.30 -9.12 0.13
C THR A 9 8.13 -9.22 1.09
N SER A 10 8.33 -9.77 2.29
CA SER A 10 7.31 -9.83 3.34
C SER A 10 6.93 -8.43 3.86
N GLY A 11 7.89 -7.51 3.93
CA GLY A 11 7.63 -6.09 4.20
C GLY A 11 6.72 -5.47 3.14
N TRP A 12 7.07 -5.59 1.86
CA TRP A 12 6.25 -5.11 0.74
C TRP A 12 4.83 -5.68 0.77
N ALA A 13 4.71 -6.99 0.96
CA ALA A 13 3.43 -7.68 1.01
C ALA A 13 2.61 -7.27 2.24
N SER A 14 3.24 -7.01 3.39
CA SER A 14 2.54 -6.60 4.62
C SER A 14 1.87 -5.23 4.46
N GLY A 15 2.47 -4.34 3.66
CA GLY A 15 1.84 -3.08 3.26
C GLY A 15 0.55 -3.23 2.46
N ILE A 16 0.35 -4.37 1.80
CA ILE A 16 -0.87 -4.66 1.01
C ILE A 16 -1.85 -5.50 1.84
N ASN A 17 -1.39 -6.62 2.43
CA ASN A 17 -2.16 -7.51 3.31
C ASN A 17 -1.25 -8.17 4.37
N ALA A 18 -1.13 -7.55 5.56
CA ALA A 18 -0.29 -8.07 6.65
C ALA A 18 -0.79 -9.39 7.23
N TYR A 19 -2.11 -9.58 7.26
CA TYR A 19 -2.72 -10.80 7.78
C TYR A 19 -2.45 -11.99 6.86
N ALA A 20 -2.54 -11.79 5.54
CA ALA A 20 -2.16 -12.80 4.55
C ALA A 20 -0.69 -13.19 4.67
N VAL A 21 0.22 -12.21 4.87
CA VAL A 21 1.65 -12.51 5.06
C VAL A 21 1.88 -13.40 6.27
N VAL A 22 1.34 -13.03 7.44
CA VAL A 22 1.51 -13.81 8.66
C VAL A 22 0.87 -15.19 8.52
N LEU A 23 -0.33 -15.26 7.94
CA LEU A 23 -1.04 -16.52 7.73
C LEU A 23 -0.27 -17.46 6.80
N LEU A 24 0.22 -16.97 5.66
CA LEU A 24 0.94 -17.78 4.69
C LEU A 24 2.30 -18.23 5.22
N LEU A 25 3.10 -17.33 5.78
CA LEU A 25 4.38 -17.68 6.38
C LEU A 25 4.17 -18.70 7.50
N GLY A 26 3.23 -18.43 8.42
CA GLY A 26 2.94 -19.33 9.52
C GLY A 26 2.46 -20.72 9.07
N ILE A 27 1.63 -20.81 8.02
CA ILE A 27 1.25 -22.09 7.41
C ILE A 27 2.46 -22.80 6.80
N PHE A 28 3.33 -22.09 6.07
CA PHE A 28 4.52 -22.70 5.47
C PHE A 28 5.50 -23.23 6.52
N GLY A 29 5.66 -22.53 7.63
CA GLY A 29 6.43 -23.03 8.76
C GLY A 29 5.76 -24.26 9.40
N ALA A 30 4.48 -24.15 9.76
CA ALA A 30 3.75 -25.20 10.47
C ALA A 30 3.60 -26.51 9.67
N THR A 31 3.64 -26.43 8.33
CA THR A 31 3.54 -27.59 7.43
C THR A 31 4.90 -28.14 7.01
N GLY A 32 6.02 -27.52 7.43
CA GLY A 32 7.37 -27.92 7.05
C GLY A 32 7.73 -27.58 5.59
N VAL A 33 7.00 -26.67 4.95
CA VAL A 33 7.35 -26.16 3.61
C VAL A 33 8.60 -25.26 3.67
N SER A 34 8.82 -24.57 4.80
CA SER A 34 10.01 -23.75 5.03
C SER A 34 10.43 -23.77 6.49
N ASP A 35 11.68 -24.15 6.72
CA ASP A 35 12.33 -24.09 8.03
C ASP A 35 12.82 -22.67 8.37
N GLU A 36 12.72 -21.71 7.43
CA GLU A 36 13.14 -20.33 7.65
C GLU A 36 12.08 -19.49 8.40
N VAL A 37 10.91 -20.06 8.67
CA VAL A 37 9.81 -19.37 9.34
C VAL A 37 9.90 -19.55 10.87
N PRO A 38 9.96 -18.48 11.66
CA PRO A 38 10.02 -18.54 13.11
C PRO A 38 8.82 -19.25 13.74
N ALA A 39 9.07 -20.06 14.77
CA ALA A 39 8.04 -20.81 15.49
C ALA A 39 6.91 -19.92 16.06
N SER A 40 7.20 -18.65 16.36
CA SER A 40 6.21 -17.68 16.86
C SER A 40 5.09 -17.40 15.86
N LEU A 41 5.37 -17.43 14.55
CA LEU A 41 4.37 -17.23 13.48
C LEU A 41 3.55 -18.49 13.20
N GLN A 42 4.05 -19.66 13.60
CA GLN A 42 3.43 -20.96 13.34
C GLN A 42 2.36 -21.34 14.39
N ARG A 43 2.27 -20.59 15.50
CA ARG A 43 1.38 -20.91 16.62
C ARG A 43 -0.08 -20.91 16.16
N THR A 44 -0.83 -21.95 16.52
CA THR A 44 -2.22 -22.14 16.08
C THR A 44 -3.13 -20.97 16.48
N ASP A 45 -2.95 -20.41 17.68
CA ASP A 45 -3.72 -19.24 18.13
C ASP A 45 -3.43 -17.99 17.29
N VAL A 46 -2.15 -17.77 16.93
CA VAL A 46 -1.77 -16.68 16.00
C VAL A 46 -2.44 -16.90 14.64
N LEU A 47 -2.33 -18.10 14.07
CA LEU A 47 -2.92 -18.46 12.77
C LEU A 47 -4.43 -18.25 12.74
N VAL A 48 -5.15 -18.68 13.79
CA VAL A 48 -6.60 -18.47 13.89
C VAL A 48 -6.94 -16.99 13.94
N VAL A 49 -6.24 -16.20 14.76
CA VAL A 49 -6.48 -14.75 14.86
C VAL A 49 -6.22 -14.05 13.53
N VAL A 50 -5.08 -14.33 12.87
CA VAL A 50 -4.77 -13.67 11.59
C VAL A 50 -5.67 -14.17 10.45
N ALA A 51 -6.16 -15.41 10.49
CA ALA A 51 -7.15 -15.89 9.53
C ALA A 51 -8.47 -15.12 9.67
N VAL A 52 -8.94 -14.88 10.90
CA VAL A 52 -10.13 -14.06 11.14
C VAL A 52 -9.91 -12.62 10.67
N LEU A 53 -8.76 -12.01 11.01
CA LEU A 53 -8.43 -10.65 10.57
C LEU A 53 -8.30 -10.54 9.05
N PHE A 54 -7.75 -11.56 8.39
CA PHE A 54 -7.71 -11.65 6.93
C PHE A 54 -9.13 -11.71 6.34
N LEU A 55 -10.03 -12.51 6.90
CA LEU A 55 -11.43 -12.54 6.46
C LEU A 55 -12.12 -11.19 6.67
N CYS A 56 -11.88 -10.52 7.81
CA CYS A 56 -12.37 -9.17 8.05
C CYS A 56 -11.86 -8.18 7.01
N GLU A 57 -10.58 -8.23 6.65
CA GLU A 57 -9.98 -7.39 5.62
C GLU A 57 -10.63 -7.63 4.24
N VAL A 58 -10.78 -8.90 3.85
CA VAL A 58 -11.45 -9.28 2.59
C VAL A 58 -12.89 -8.76 2.53
N VAL A 59 -13.59 -8.67 3.66
CA VAL A 59 -14.95 -8.09 3.73
C VAL A 59 -14.90 -6.56 3.73
N ALA A 60 -14.01 -5.96 4.53
CA ALA A 60 -13.85 -4.51 4.66
C ALA A 60 -13.55 -3.85 3.32
N ASP A 61 -12.67 -4.45 2.51
CA ASP A 61 -12.27 -3.96 1.19
C ASP A 61 -13.42 -3.89 0.17
N LYS A 62 -14.54 -4.58 0.42
CA LYS A 62 -15.71 -4.62 -0.48
C LYS A 62 -16.77 -3.58 -0.14
N VAL A 63 -16.71 -2.99 1.05
CA VAL A 63 -17.71 -2.03 1.51
C VAL A 63 -17.13 -0.62 1.36
N PRO A 64 -17.71 0.24 0.49
CA PRO A 64 -17.25 1.62 0.33
C PRO A 64 -17.21 2.37 1.67
N TYR A 65 -16.22 3.23 1.84
CA TYR A 65 -15.93 4.01 3.07
C TYR A 65 -15.39 3.17 4.24
N VAL A 66 -15.85 1.92 4.42
CA VAL A 66 -15.25 1.00 5.39
C VAL A 66 -13.81 0.70 5.00
N ASP A 67 -13.56 0.48 3.71
CA ASP A 67 -12.22 0.34 3.12
C ASP A 67 -11.27 1.49 3.53
N THR A 68 -11.77 2.72 3.47
CA THR A 68 -11.00 3.94 3.74
C THR A 68 -10.66 4.06 5.23
N VAL A 69 -11.63 3.77 6.11
CA VAL A 69 -11.39 3.74 7.56
C VAL A 69 -10.43 2.61 7.93
N TRP A 70 -10.60 1.45 7.31
CA TRP A 70 -9.70 0.31 7.47
C TRP A 70 -8.27 0.68 7.07
N ASP A 71 -8.07 1.26 5.89
CA ASP A 71 -6.75 1.72 5.43
C ASP A 71 -6.13 2.77 6.36
N ALA A 72 -6.93 3.70 6.90
CA ALA A 72 -6.44 4.72 7.83
C ALA A 72 -5.83 4.09 9.11
N VAL A 73 -6.51 3.10 9.69
CA VAL A 73 -5.97 2.34 10.84
C VAL A 73 -4.69 1.60 10.44
N HIS A 74 -4.70 1.02 9.24
CA HIS A 74 -3.61 0.19 8.75
C HIS A 74 -2.37 0.95 8.29
N THR A 75 -2.44 2.28 8.21
CA THR A 75 -1.27 3.15 8.07
C THR A 75 -0.28 2.98 9.21
N VAL A 76 -0.73 2.53 10.40
CA VAL A 76 0.16 2.19 11.53
C VAL A 76 0.32 0.68 11.69
N VAL A 77 -0.78 -0.08 11.58
CA VAL A 77 -0.75 -1.53 11.84
C VAL A 77 0.15 -2.26 10.86
N ARG A 78 0.11 -1.95 9.56
CA ARG A 78 0.88 -2.67 8.54
C ARG A 78 2.38 -2.42 8.62
N PRO A 79 2.88 -1.18 8.78
CA PRO A 79 4.31 -0.95 9.02
C PRO A 79 4.82 -1.68 10.27
N VAL A 80 4.05 -1.67 11.35
CA VAL A 80 4.43 -2.38 12.58
C VAL A 80 4.47 -3.89 12.34
N ALA A 81 3.43 -4.46 11.71
CA ALA A 81 3.40 -5.88 11.38
C ALA A 81 4.56 -6.28 10.45
N GLY A 82 4.83 -5.50 9.40
CA GLY A 82 5.96 -5.75 8.48
C GLY A 82 7.31 -5.66 9.18
N ALA A 83 7.48 -4.72 10.12
CA ALA A 83 8.69 -4.62 10.94
C ALA A 83 8.87 -5.84 11.86
N VAL A 84 7.80 -6.28 12.52
CA VAL A 84 7.84 -7.44 13.41
C VAL A 84 8.12 -8.72 12.64
N VAL A 85 7.44 -8.96 11.52
CA VAL A 85 7.68 -10.15 10.68
C VAL A 85 9.13 -10.17 10.20
N ALA A 86 9.66 -9.04 9.72
CA ALA A 86 11.04 -8.95 9.26
C ALA A 86 12.06 -9.18 10.38
N ALA A 87 11.83 -8.60 11.57
CA ALA A 87 12.69 -8.81 12.72
C ALA A 87 12.71 -10.28 13.14
N LEU A 88 11.55 -10.94 13.18
CA LEU A 88 11.45 -12.36 13.52
C LEU A 88 12.18 -13.25 12.50
N LEU A 89 11.97 -13.03 11.19
CA LEU A 89 12.69 -13.75 10.14
C LEU A 89 14.22 -13.57 10.26
N ALA A 90 14.65 -12.35 10.59
CA ALA A 90 16.06 -12.05 10.79
C ALA A 90 16.65 -12.77 12.01
N GLY A 91 15.92 -12.78 13.13
CA GLY A 91 16.30 -13.51 14.35
C GLY A 91 16.42 -15.02 14.10
N GLU A 92 15.48 -15.61 13.35
CA GLU A 92 15.52 -17.04 12.98
C GLU A 92 16.73 -17.38 12.11
N SER A 93 17.03 -16.54 11.11
CA SER A 93 18.15 -16.81 10.20
C SER A 93 19.54 -16.51 10.79
N GLY A 94 19.61 -15.61 11.77
CA GLY A 94 20.86 -15.02 12.29
C GLY A 94 21.69 -14.21 11.28
N SER A 95 21.19 -14.02 10.05
CA SER A 95 21.96 -13.46 8.93
C SER A 95 21.88 -11.94 8.78
N LEU A 96 20.98 -11.29 9.52
CA LEU A 96 20.72 -9.85 9.48
C LEU A 96 20.37 -9.34 10.88
N PRO A 97 20.84 -8.17 11.32
CA PRO A 97 20.41 -7.61 12.61
C PRO A 97 18.89 -7.35 12.63
N GLU A 98 18.21 -7.78 13.69
CA GLU A 98 16.75 -7.67 13.81
C GLU A 98 16.24 -6.23 13.66
N ILE A 99 16.96 -5.24 14.22
CA ILE A 99 16.61 -3.82 14.10
C ILE A 99 16.69 -3.35 12.64
N ALA A 100 17.72 -3.77 11.91
CA ALA A 100 17.88 -3.42 10.50
C ALA A 100 16.80 -4.09 9.65
N ALA A 101 16.51 -5.36 9.92
CA ALA A 101 15.44 -6.10 9.28
C ALA A 101 14.08 -5.46 9.53
N GLY A 102 13.77 -5.12 10.78
CA GLY A 102 12.53 -4.43 11.15
C GLY A 102 12.39 -3.07 10.49
N ALA A 103 13.48 -2.29 10.38
CA ALA A 103 13.48 -1.03 9.65
C ALA A 103 13.18 -1.23 8.15
N ILE A 104 13.81 -2.24 7.52
CA ILE A 104 13.56 -2.57 6.11
C ILE A 104 12.12 -3.04 5.91
N GLY A 105 11.66 -4.01 6.70
CA GLY A 105 10.31 -4.57 6.60
C GLY A 105 9.22 -3.52 6.85
N GLY A 106 9.36 -2.73 7.92
CA GLY A 106 8.39 -1.69 8.27
C GLY A 106 8.34 -0.52 7.30
N SER A 107 9.50 -0.02 6.85
CA SER A 107 9.54 1.05 5.85
C SER A 107 9.01 0.59 4.49
N THR A 108 9.34 -0.63 4.07
CA THR A 108 8.82 -1.21 2.82
C THR A 108 7.30 -1.40 2.90
N ALA A 109 6.79 -1.89 4.04
CA ALA A 109 5.36 -2.01 4.30
C ALA A 109 4.65 -0.66 4.27
N LEU A 110 5.24 0.38 4.87
CA LEU A 110 4.68 1.73 4.83
C LEU A 110 4.58 2.25 3.40
N VAL A 111 5.65 2.18 2.61
CA VAL A 111 5.63 2.68 1.22
C VAL A 111 4.62 1.89 0.39
N SER A 112 4.58 0.57 0.54
CA SER A 112 3.63 -0.29 -0.17
C SER A 112 2.17 0.03 0.21
N HIS A 113 1.90 0.26 1.50
CA HIS A 113 0.57 0.68 1.95
C HIS A 113 0.17 2.05 1.40
N LEU A 114 1.09 3.01 1.35
CA LEU A 114 0.84 4.33 0.76
C LEU A 114 0.52 4.22 -0.74
N VAL A 115 1.14 3.26 -1.46
CA VAL A 115 0.79 2.96 -2.84
C VAL A 115 -0.64 2.39 -2.95
N LYS A 116 -1.01 1.42 -2.09
CA LYS A 116 -2.38 0.88 -2.00
C LYS A 116 -3.41 1.98 -1.73
N ALA A 117 -3.24 2.73 -0.63
CA ALA A 117 -4.14 3.81 -0.24
C ALA A 117 -4.22 4.90 -1.33
N GLY A 118 -3.09 5.25 -1.96
CA GLY A 118 -3.03 6.18 -3.08
C GLY A 118 -3.83 5.71 -4.31
N THR A 119 -3.77 4.41 -4.60
CA THR A 119 -4.53 3.79 -5.69
C THR A 119 -6.03 3.75 -5.36
N ARG A 120 -6.40 3.40 -4.13
CA ARG A 120 -7.79 3.42 -3.65
C ARG A 120 -8.40 4.81 -3.73
N MET A 121 -7.67 5.87 -3.36
CA MET A 121 -8.13 7.24 -3.53
C MET A 121 -8.42 7.59 -5.00
N ALA A 122 -7.63 7.08 -5.95
CA ALA A 122 -7.87 7.31 -7.37
C ALA A 122 -9.13 6.56 -7.86
N VAL A 123 -9.29 5.30 -7.46
CA VAL A 123 -10.43 4.45 -7.85
C VAL A 123 -11.74 4.91 -7.21
N ASN A 124 -11.71 5.29 -5.93
CA ASN A 124 -12.90 5.75 -5.20
C ASN A 124 -13.42 7.14 -5.64
N THR A 125 -12.77 7.81 -6.59
CA THR A 125 -13.35 9.01 -7.23
C THR A 125 -14.62 8.71 -8.01
N SER A 126 -14.78 7.48 -8.49
CA SER A 126 -16.03 6.96 -9.08
C SER A 126 -16.23 5.53 -8.56
N PRO A 127 -17.02 5.34 -7.48
CA PRO A 127 -17.16 4.05 -6.84
C PRO A 127 -17.90 3.07 -7.75
N GLU A 128 -17.14 2.22 -8.44
CA GLU A 128 -17.65 1.08 -9.20
C GLU A 128 -17.36 -0.21 -8.42
N PRO A 129 -18.40 -0.92 -7.90
CA PRO A 129 -18.21 -2.10 -7.06
C PRO A 129 -17.30 -3.16 -7.69
N PHE A 130 -17.40 -3.35 -9.01
CA PHE A 130 -16.60 -4.30 -9.74
C PHE A 130 -15.09 -3.96 -9.70
N SER A 131 -14.74 -2.69 -9.91
CA SER A 131 -13.35 -2.22 -9.90
C SER A 131 -12.71 -2.37 -8.52
N ASN A 132 -13.44 -2.09 -7.45
CA ASN A 132 -12.95 -2.27 -6.07
C ASN A 132 -12.76 -3.74 -5.70
N ILE A 133 -13.70 -4.60 -6.08
CA ILE A 133 -13.60 -6.04 -5.86
C ILE A 133 -12.42 -6.63 -6.65
N ALA A 134 -12.30 -6.28 -7.93
CA ALA A 134 -11.23 -6.77 -8.79
C ALA A 134 -9.85 -6.32 -8.28
N LEU A 135 -9.72 -5.06 -7.86
CA LEU A 135 -8.49 -4.52 -7.31
C LEU A 135 -8.10 -5.22 -6.00
N SER A 136 -9.03 -5.34 -5.05
CA SER A 136 -8.80 -6.04 -3.78
C SER A 136 -8.42 -7.52 -4.00
N ALA A 137 -9.12 -8.21 -4.88
CA ALA A 137 -8.79 -9.60 -5.21
C ALA A 137 -7.40 -9.73 -5.86
N ALA A 138 -7.03 -8.81 -6.75
CA ALA A 138 -5.71 -8.79 -7.36
C ALA A 138 -4.60 -8.50 -6.34
N GLU A 139 -4.85 -7.62 -5.38
CA GLU A 139 -3.96 -7.33 -4.25
C GLU A 139 -3.73 -8.60 -3.40
N ASP A 140 -4.80 -9.27 -2.97
CA ASP A 140 -4.71 -10.47 -2.13
C ASP A 140 -4.04 -11.64 -2.84
N LEU A 141 -4.42 -11.91 -4.09
CA LEU A 141 -3.79 -12.95 -4.91
C LEU A 141 -2.34 -12.61 -5.24
N GLY A 142 -2.03 -11.34 -5.47
CA GLY A 142 -0.67 -10.85 -5.69
C GLY A 142 0.22 -11.05 -4.47
N VAL A 143 -0.28 -10.70 -3.28
CA VAL A 143 0.40 -10.98 -2.00
C VAL A 143 0.61 -12.47 -1.83
N ALA A 144 -0.44 -13.28 -1.99
CA ALA A 144 -0.34 -14.72 -1.82
C ALA A 144 0.66 -15.35 -2.79
N GLY A 145 0.61 -14.96 -4.06
CA GLY A 145 1.53 -15.43 -5.09
C GLY A 145 2.98 -15.04 -4.79
N ILE A 146 3.24 -13.77 -4.50
CA ILE A 146 4.61 -13.27 -4.26
C ILE A 146 5.21 -13.83 -2.97
N VAL A 147 4.44 -13.92 -1.88
CA VAL A 147 4.91 -14.50 -0.61
C VAL A 147 5.22 -15.98 -0.77
N THR A 148 4.32 -16.74 -1.42
CA THR A 148 4.56 -18.16 -1.72
C THR A 148 5.80 -18.33 -2.59
N PHE A 149 5.91 -17.52 -3.66
CA PHE A 149 7.05 -17.58 -4.57
C PHE A 149 8.36 -17.19 -3.88
N ALA A 150 8.33 -16.29 -2.89
CA ALA A 150 9.50 -15.88 -2.12
C ALA A 150 10.12 -17.01 -1.30
N ILE A 151 9.34 -18.01 -0.88
CA ILE A 151 9.86 -19.20 -0.19
C ILE A 151 10.78 -20.01 -1.10
N PHE A 152 10.44 -20.13 -2.39
CA PHE A 152 11.19 -20.96 -3.33
C PHE A 152 12.24 -20.16 -4.11
N HIS A 153 11.96 -18.89 -4.40
CA HIS A 153 12.80 -18.02 -5.21
C HIS A 153 12.93 -16.60 -4.59
N PRO A 154 13.59 -16.45 -3.44
CA PRO A 154 13.56 -15.20 -2.65
C PRO A 154 14.00 -13.96 -3.44
N TRP A 155 15.11 -14.06 -4.19
CA TRP A 155 15.65 -12.91 -4.94
C TRP A 155 14.77 -12.48 -6.10
N ILE A 156 14.13 -13.42 -6.78
CA ILE A 156 13.23 -13.10 -7.89
C ILE A 156 11.97 -12.44 -7.33
N ALA A 157 11.40 -12.99 -6.24
CA ALA A 157 10.27 -12.40 -5.57
C ALA A 157 10.56 -10.97 -5.07
N ALA A 158 11.73 -10.75 -4.46
CA ALA A 158 12.16 -9.42 -4.01
C ALA A 158 12.30 -8.43 -5.17
N THR A 159 12.83 -8.88 -6.32
CA THR A 159 12.96 -8.05 -7.53
C THR A 159 11.59 -7.68 -8.10
N LEU A 160 10.65 -8.63 -8.13
CA LEU A 160 9.27 -8.39 -8.56
C LEU A 160 8.55 -7.41 -7.61
N ALA A 161 8.62 -7.65 -6.30
CA ALA A 161 8.07 -6.77 -5.27
C ALA A 161 8.65 -5.35 -5.37
N GLY A 162 9.97 -5.24 -5.54
CA GLY A 162 10.66 -3.95 -5.72
C GLY A 162 10.21 -3.23 -6.98
N THR A 163 10.06 -3.95 -8.09
CA THR A 163 9.55 -3.40 -9.35
C THR A 163 8.12 -2.88 -9.20
N LEU A 164 7.23 -3.67 -8.61
CA LEU A 164 5.84 -3.28 -8.35
C LEU A 164 5.77 -2.06 -7.43
N LEU A 165 6.62 -2.01 -6.38
CA LEU A 165 6.70 -0.87 -5.47
C LEU A 165 7.12 0.41 -6.20
N VAL A 166 8.18 0.35 -7.01
CA VAL A 166 8.68 1.50 -7.78
C VAL A 166 7.64 1.99 -8.79
N VAL A 167 7.04 1.07 -9.56
CA VAL A 167 6.00 1.40 -10.54
C VAL A 167 4.78 2.01 -9.85
N GLY A 168 4.29 1.39 -8.78
CA GLY A 168 3.14 1.89 -8.02
C GLY A 168 3.41 3.27 -7.42
N LEU A 169 4.59 3.48 -6.82
CA LEU A 169 4.98 4.78 -6.28
C LEU A 169 5.08 5.85 -7.37
N ALA A 170 5.68 5.52 -8.53
CA ALA A 170 5.77 6.43 -9.66
C ALA A 170 4.38 6.82 -10.19
N LEU A 171 3.45 5.85 -10.28
CA LEU A 171 2.06 6.10 -10.67
C LEU A 171 1.36 7.03 -9.67
N VAL A 172 1.39 6.73 -8.37
CA VAL A 172 0.74 7.57 -7.35
C VAL A 172 1.32 8.99 -7.36
N ILE A 173 2.64 9.15 -7.43
CA ILE A 173 3.29 10.46 -7.53
C ILE A 173 2.87 11.20 -8.81
N PHE A 174 2.84 10.50 -9.95
CA PHE A 174 2.40 11.04 -11.22
C PHE A 174 0.95 11.56 -11.15
N LEU A 175 0.01 10.74 -10.68
CA LEU A 175 -1.40 11.12 -10.53
C LEU A 175 -1.56 12.32 -9.58
N ALA A 176 -0.92 12.26 -8.39
CA ALA A 176 -0.95 13.36 -7.43
C ALA A 176 -0.37 14.66 -7.99
N SER A 177 0.66 14.58 -8.83
CA SER A 177 1.24 15.75 -9.51
C SER A 177 0.28 16.35 -10.54
N ARG A 178 -0.44 15.53 -11.30
CA ARG A 178 -1.40 15.96 -12.32
C ARG A 178 -2.62 16.63 -11.69
N ILE A 179 -3.13 16.04 -10.60
CA ILE A 179 -4.21 16.62 -9.79
C ILE A 179 -3.76 17.98 -9.26
N ARG A 180 -2.64 18.06 -8.54
CA ARG A 180 -2.13 19.34 -7.98
C ARG A 180 -1.96 20.43 -9.05
N ARG A 181 -1.43 20.09 -10.23
CA ARG A 181 -1.30 21.02 -11.36
C ARG A 181 -2.66 21.52 -11.88
N PHE A 182 -3.67 20.65 -11.95
CA PHE A 182 -5.02 21.03 -12.36
C PHE A 182 -5.67 22.02 -11.36
N TRP A 183 -5.58 21.73 -10.07
CA TRP A 183 -6.11 22.62 -9.02
C TRP A 183 -5.41 23.98 -9.02
N ARG A 184 -4.08 24.02 -9.22
CA ARG A 184 -3.33 25.28 -9.32
C ARG A 184 -3.79 26.14 -10.50
N ARG A 185 -3.93 25.55 -11.69
CA ARG A 185 -4.46 26.23 -12.89
C ARG A 185 -5.88 26.75 -12.69
N ARG A 186 -6.72 26.01 -11.95
CA ARG A 186 -8.09 26.42 -11.64
C ARG A 186 -8.12 27.58 -10.64
N ALA A 187 -7.20 27.61 -9.67
CA ALA A 187 -7.04 28.71 -8.74
C ALA A 187 -6.56 29.99 -9.45
N GLU A 188 -5.55 29.88 -10.32
CA GLU A 188 -5.04 30.98 -11.16
C GLU A 188 -6.17 31.61 -12.00
N ARG A 189 -6.95 30.80 -12.73
CA ARG A 189 -8.11 31.27 -13.52
C ARG A 189 -9.22 31.93 -12.69
N ARG A 190 -9.39 31.54 -11.42
CA ARG A 190 -10.37 32.16 -10.50
C ARG A 190 -9.85 33.50 -9.99
N ALA A 191 -8.54 33.64 -9.78
CA ALA A 191 -7.92 34.90 -9.39
C ALA A 191 -7.97 35.94 -10.53
N GLU A 192 -7.67 35.52 -11.77
CA GLU A 192 -7.79 36.39 -12.96
C GLU A 192 -9.22 36.93 -13.13
N LYS A 193 -10.25 36.09 -12.94
CA LYS A 193 -11.66 36.52 -13.02
C LYS A 193 -12.13 37.45 -11.90
N ARG A 194 -11.47 37.42 -10.73
CA ARG A 194 -11.78 38.32 -9.60
C ARG A 194 -11.00 39.64 -9.66
N GLY A 195 -9.89 39.68 -10.40
CA GLY A 195 -8.98 40.82 -10.49
C GLY A 195 -9.25 41.83 -11.61
N VAL A 196 -10.35 41.69 -12.37
CA VAL A 196 -10.72 42.68 -13.42
C VAL A 196 -11.94 43.49 -12.97
N PRO A 197 -11.77 44.64 -12.30
CA PRO A 197 -12.75 45.72 -12.40
C PRO A 197 -12.75 46.17 -13.86
N GLN A 198 -13.86 45.98 -14.57
CA GLN A 198 -14.09 46.66 -15.85
C GLN A 198 -13.96 48.17 -15.58
N PRO A 199 -13.08 48.92 -16.27
CA PRO A 199 -13.17 50.36 -16.26
C PRO A 199 -14.55 50.68 -16.83
N VAL A 200 -15.43 51.27 -16.00
CA VAL A 200 -16.65 51.90 -16.50
C VAL A 200 -16.16 53.05 -17.36
N VAL A 201 -16.07 52.83 -18.67
CA VAL A 201 -15.82 53.90 -19.64
C VAL A 201 -17.18 54.61 -19.79
N PRO A 202 -17.35 55.83 -19.24
CA PRO A 202 -18.58 56.56 -19.45
C PRO A 202 -18.75 56.82 -20.95
N PRO A 203 -19.99 56.83 -21.48
CA PRO A 203 -20.22 57.11 -22.89
C PRO A 203 -19.59 58.46 -23.22
N SER A 204 -18.62 58.48 -24.14
CA SER A 204 -18.10 59.72 -24.68
C SER A 204 -19.27 60.48 -25.28
N GLY A 205 -19.65 61.58 -24.65
CA GLY A 205 -20.72 62.45 -25.13
C GLY A 205 -20.50 62.78 -26.60
N ALA A 206 -21.54 62.57 -27.39
CA ALA A 206 -21.61 62.94 -28.79
C ALA A 206 -21.45 64.48 -28.96
N PRO A 207 -21.05 64.94 -30.15
CA PRO A 207 -20.43 66.25 -30.37
C PRO A 207 -21.46 67.38 -30.31
N TRP A 208 -21.11 68.47 -29.61
CA TRP A 208 -21.86 69.72 -29.66
C TRP A 208 -21.26 70.63 -30.73
N GLY A 209 -22.08 70.95 -31.75
CA GLY A 209 -22.21 72.27 -32.39
C GLY A 209 -21.01 72.84 -33.10
#